data_AF-A0A0E9MW09-F1
#
_entry.id   AF-A0A0E9MW09-F1
#
_cell.length_a   1.000
_cell.length_b   1.000
_cell.length_c   1.000
_cell.angle_alpha   90.00
_cell.angle_beta   90.00
_cell.angle_gamma   90.00
#
_symmetry.space_group_name_H-M   'P 1'
#
loop_
_entity.id
_entity.type
_entity.pdbx_description
1 polymer ?
#
loop_
_entity_poly.entity_id
_entity_poly.type
_entity_poly.pdbx_seq_one_letter_code
_entity_poly.pdbx_strand_id
1 'polypeptide(L)'
;MMDTSVNLYAFVGKRVSLTEYDPNADYNKPLRVEVDSTTGATSVYRRSYIMDHAFDAKYIVMRPVFNDLKTDTVAFKAFDHYGQPAFEKYDYVLLYLSKSDSGNYYFHQKYSFDPLKKKKNGSYVGEKGKSLRRLFNIKKNTVFKARGLFRS
;
A
#
# COMPACT_ATOMS: atom_id res chain seq x y z
N MET A 1 10.23 -11.16 12.74
CA MET A 1 10.12 -12.40 11.93
C MET A 1 10.38 -11.99 10.50
N MET A 2 11.34 -12.64 9.85
CA MET A 2 11.67 -12.41 8.45
C MET A 2 11.31 -13.66 7.66
N ASP A 3 10.67 -13.44 6.53
CA ASP A 3 10.37 -14.46 5.53
C ASP A 3 10.34 -13.71 4.19
N THR A 4 11.51 -13.66 3.55
CA THR A 4 11.71 -12.92 2.29
C THR A 4 11.06 -13.62 1.10
N SER A 5 10.52 -14.83 1.27
CA SER A 5 9.71 -15.48 0.24
C SER A 5 8.32 -14.86 0.11
N VAL A 6 7.87 -14.14 1.14
CA VAL A 6 6.59 -13.43 1.15
C VAL A 6 6.80 -11.96 0.84
N ASN A 7 6.20 -11.48 -0.26
CA ASN A 7 6.20 -10.06 -0.64
C ASN A 7 5.24 -9.24 0.24
N LEU A 8 5.60 -9.09 1.50
CA LEU A 8 4.88 -8.30 2.49
C LEU A 8 5.87 -7.68 3.47
N TYR A 9 5.67 -6.41 3.77
CA TYR A 9 6.42 -5.66 4.76
C TYR A 9 5.42 -5.06 5.74
N ALA A 10 5.60 -5.30 7.04
CA ALA A 10 4.77 -4.73 8.09
C ALA A 10 5.64 -3.91 9.04
N PHE A 11 5.22 -2.69 9.36
CA PHE A 11 5.98 -1.81 10.24
C PHE A 11 5.08 -0.81 10.97
N VAL A 12 5.55 -0.33 12.11
CA VAL A 12 4.97 0.84 12.78
C VAL A 12 5.41 2.08 12.01
N GLY A 13 4.46 2.74 11.37
CA GLY A 13 4.66 3.96 10.60
C GLY A 13 4.18 5.20 11.37
N LYS A 14 4.90 6.31 11.21
CA LYS A 14 4.39 7.66 11.52
C LYS A 14 4.28 8.45 10.22
N ARG A 15 3.13 9.07 9.97
CA ARG A 15 2.88 9.82 8.73
C ARG A 15 3.83 11.03 8.62
N VAL A 16 4.38 11.23 7.42
CA VAL A 16 5.08 12.46 7.02
C VAL A 16 4.21 13.25 6.05
N SER A 17 3.73 12.60 4.98
CA SER A 17 2.83 13.23 4.00
C SER A 17 1.89 12.20 3.39
N LEU A 18 0.76 12.69 2.89
CA LEU A 18 -0.17 11.96 2.05
C LEU A 18 -0.73 12.96 1.05
N THR A 19 -0.51 12.71 -0.24
CA THR A 19 -0.90 13.62 -1.31
C THR A 19 -1.72 12.85 -2.34
N GLU A 20 -2.93 13.31 -2.58
CA GLU A 20 -3.79 12.78 -3.64
C GLU A 20 -3.28 13.24 -5.01
N TYR A 21 -3.38 12.37 -6.01
CA TYR A 21 -3.11 12.70 -7.41
C TYR A 21 -4.14 12.02 -8.32
N ASP A 22 -4.35 12.58 -9.51
CA ASP A 22 -5.21 11.97 -10.52
C ASP A 22 -4.46 10.82 -11.23
N PRO A 23 -4.82 9.55 -11.01
CA PRO A 23 -4.17 8.43 -11.70
C PRO A 23 -4.53 8.37 -13.19
N ASN A 24 -5.53 9.15 -13.63
CA ASN A 24 -6.03 9.21 -14.99
C ASN A 24 -5.63 10.50 -15.72
N ALA A 25 -4.68 11.29 -15.18
CA ALA A 25 -4.26 12.56 -15.79
C ALA A 25 -3.84 12.43 -17.27
N ASP A 26 -3.29 11.26 -17.65
CA ASP A 26 -2.88 10.92 -19.01
C ASP A 26 -3.84 9.94 -19.73
N TYR A 27 -5.06 9.74 -19.23
CA TYR A 27 -6.01 8.78 -19.81
C TYR A 27 -6.38 9.11 -21.26
N ASN A 28 -6.57 10.41 -21.54
CA ASN A 28 -6.90 10.88 -22.89
C ASN A 28 -5.68 10.91 -23.83
N LYS A 29 -4.45 10.69 -23.32
CA LYS A 29 -3.25 10.57 -24.15
C LYS A 29 -3.13 9.12 -24.65
N PRO A 30 -3.32 8.86 -25.95
CA PRO A 30 -3.26 7.50 -26.47
C PRO A 30 -1.86 6.91 -26.26
N LEU A 31 -1.83 5.62 -25.90
CA LEU A 31 -0.59 4.84 -25.82
C LEU A 31 -0.04 4.59 -27.22
N ARG A 32 -0.95 4.28 -28.15
CA ARG A 32 -0.64 3.97 -29.54
C ARG A 32 -1.85 4.28 -30.40
N VAL A 33 -1.58 4.76 -31.60
CA VAL A 33 -2.57 4.90 -32.67
C VAL A 33 -2.08 4.08 -33.85
N GLU A 34 -2.93 3.22 -34.39
CA GLU A 34 -2.66 2.42 -35.58
C GLU A 34 -3.68 2.76 -36.64
N VAL A 35 -3.22 2.90 -37.88
CA VAL A 35 -4.08 3.16 -39.05
C VAL A 35 -3.95 1.97 -39.98
N ASP A 36 -5.07 1.32 -40.28
CA ASP A 36 -5.15 0.23 -41.24
C ASP A 36 -4.95 0.80 -42.66
N SER A 37 -3.90 0.35 -43.34
CA SER A 37 -3.50 0.88 -44.65
C SER A 37 -4.45 0.52 -45.80
N THR A 38 -5.34 -0.45 -45.60
CA THR A 38 -6.25 -0.96 -46.65
C THR A 38 -7.63 -0.33 -46.53
N THR A 39 -8.10 -0.12 -45.31
CA THR A 39 -9.45 0.39 -44.99
C THR A 39 -9.45 1.83 -44.50
N GLY A 40 -8.30 2.37 -44.09
CA GLY A 40 -8.19 3.67 -43.44
C GLY A 40 -8.71 3.70 -42.00
N ALA A 41 -9.13 2.57 -41.44
CA ALA A 41 -9.64 2.49 -40.08
C ALA A 41 -8.56 2.82 -39.05
N THR A 42 -8.92 3.59 -38.01
CA THR A 42 -7.99 4.00 -36.96
C THR A 42 -8.31 3.29 -35.63
N SER A 43 -7.33 2.59 -35.09
CA SER A 43 -7.38 1.95 -33.77
C SER A 43 -6.60 2.78 -32.75
N VAL A 44 -7.24 3.16 -31.65
CA VAL A 44 -6.63 3.97 -30.58
C VAL A 44 -6.55 3.17 -29.30
N TYR A 45 -5.32 2.87 -28.86
CA TYR A 45 -5.04 2.14 -27.63
C TYR A 45 -4.85 3.13 -26.49
N ARG A 46 -5.60 2.94 -25.40
CA ARG A 46 -5.53 3.79 -24.20
C ARG A 46 -5.21 2.95 -22.97
N ARG A 47 -4.75 3.63 -21.92
CA ARG A 47 -4.60 3.03 -20.58
C ARG A 47 -5.97 2.67 -20.03
N SER A 48 -6.05 1.63 -19.21
CA SER A 48 -7.27 1.34 -18.45
C SER A 48 -7.57 2.50 -17.49
N TYR A 49 -8.85 2.87 -17.38
CA TYR A 49 -9.28 3.89 -16.44
C TYR A 49 -9.22 3.34 -15.01
N ILE A 50 -8.60 4.09 -14.10
CA ILE A 50 -8.46 3.74 -12.69
C ILE A 50 -9.60 4.40 -11.93
N MET A 51 -10.48 3.59 -11.34
CA MET A 51 -11.65 4.06 -10.58
C MET A 51 -11.35 4.40 -9.11
N ASP A 52 -10.15 4.08 -8.63
CA ASP A 52 -9.73 4.40 -7.27
C ASP A 52 -9.10 5.79 -7.23
N HIS A 53 -9.28 6.48 -6.10
CA HIS A 53 -8.45 7.62 -5.74
C HIS A 53 -7.02 7.12 -5.48
N ALA A 54 -6.02 7.88 -5.93
CA ALA A 54 -4.62 7.51 -5.82
C ALA A 54 -3.85 8.49 -4.94
N PHE A 55 -2.98 7.95 -4.10
CA PHE A 55 -2.24 8.73 -3.12
C PHE A 55 -0.77 8.34 -3.12
N ASP A 56 0.10 9.34 -3.10
CA ASP A 56 1.51 9.18 -2.77
C ASP A 56 1.69 9.45 -1.27
N ALA A 57 2.07 8.40 -0.54
CA ALA A 57 2.23 8.41 0.90
C ALA A 57 3.70 8.36 1.28
N LYS A 58 4.09 9.10 2.32
CA LYS A 58 5.43 9.05 2.92
C LYS A 58 5.34 8.87 4.43
N TYR A 59 6.05 7.88 4.96
CA TYR A 59 6.02 7.52 6.37
C TYR A 59 7.43 7.31 6.92
N ILE A 60 7.66 7.70 8.17
CA ILE A 60 8.82 7.26 8.96
C ILE A 60 8.58 5.82 9.39
N VAL A 61 9.58 4.97 9.21
CA VAL A 61 9.60 3.58 9.66
C VAL A 61 10.13 3.54 11.09
N MET A 62 9.22 3.52 12.06
CA MET A 62 9.60 3.55 13.49
C MET A 62 10.14 2.20 13.97
N ARG A 63 9.56 1.11 13.45
CA ARG A 63 9.94 -0.26 13.83
C ARG A 63 9.41 -1.29 12.82
N PRO A 64 10.24 -2.23 12.32
CA PRO A 64 9.77 -3.36 11.54
C PRO A 64 9.02 -4.38 12.41
N VAL A 65 7.97 -4.97 11.87
CA VAL A 65 7.15 -6.04 12.47
C VAL A 65 7.30 -7.35 11.68
N PHE A 66 7.28 -7.27 10.34
CA PHE A 66 7.46 -8.41 9.44
C PHE A 66 8.19 -7.96 8.18
N ASN A 67 9.30 -8.63 7.85
CA ASN A 67 10.30 -8.16 6.89
C ASN A 67 10.78 -6.72 7.19
N ASP A 68 11.94 -6.37 6.66
CA ASP A 68 12.58 -5.08 6.97
C ASP A 68 12.81 -4.31 5.67
N LEU A 69 12.35 -3.06 5.65
CA LEU A 69 12.50 -2.16 4.52
C LEU A 69 13.92 -1.61 4.40
N LYS A 70 14.75 -1.75 5.45
CA LYS A 70 16.15 -1.25 5.48
C LYS A 70 16.26 0.25 5.20
N THR A 71 15.29 1.01 5.69
CA THR A 71 15.23 2.48 5.57
C THR A 71 14.43 3.06 6.73
N ASP A 72 14.75 4.29 7.12
CA ASP A 72 14.03 5.03 8.17
C ASP A 72 12.79 5.76 7.64
N THR A 73 12.66 5.88 6.31
CA THR A 73 11.47 6.43 5.67
C THR A 73 11.12 5.65 4.41
N VAL A 74 9.82 5.52 4.13
CA VAL A 74 9.33 4.82 2.94
C VAL A 74 8.27 5.67 2.24
N ALA A 75 8.38 5.74 0.92
CA ALA A 75 7.35 6.25 0.04
C ALA A 75 6.61 5.07 -0.60
N PHE A 76 5.28 5.15 -0.67
CA PHE A 76 4.45 4.11 -1.26
C PHE A 76 3.17 4.68 -1.86
N LYS A 77 2.58 3.93 -2.78
CA LYS A 77 1.29 4.26 -3.38
C LYS A 77 0.15 3.64 -2.58
N ALA A 78 -0.89 4.39 -2.32
CA ALA A 78 -2.14 3.88 -1.77
C ALA A 78 -3.29 4.17 -2.72
N PHE A 79 -4.25 3.26 -2.78
CA PHE A 79 -5.43 3.38 -3.62
C PHE A 79 -6.65 3.10 -2.77
N ASP A 80 -7.68 3.94 -2.88
CA ASP A 80 -8.90 3.80 -2.09
C ASP A 80 -10.12 4.14 -2.95
N HIS A 81 -11.14 3.29 -2.86
CA HIS A 81 -12.37 3.45 -3.65
C HIS A 81 -13.34 4.44 -3.01
N TYR A 82 -13.22 4.68 -1.70
CA TYR A 82 -14.17 5.42 -0.90
C TYR A 82 -13.64 6.80 -0.45
N GLY A 83 -12.63 7.32 -1.16
CA GLY A 83 -12.03 8.63 -0.90
C GLY A 83 -10.67 8.53 -0.21
N GLN A 84 -10.47 9.24 0.91
CA GLN A 84 -9.19 9.23 1.61
C GLN A 84 -8.93 7.91 2.36
N PRO A 85 -7.69 7.36 2.33
CA PRO A 85 -7.36 6.14 3.04
C PRO A 85 -7.56 6.28 4.55
N ALA A 86 -8.35 5.38 5.16
CA ALA A 86 -8.75 5.51 6.56
C ALA A 86 -7.57 5.57 7.57
N PHE A 87 -6.38 5.08 7.20
CA PHE A 87 -5.18 5.17 8.04
C PHE A 87 -4.64 6.59 8.22
N GLU A 88 -5.05 7.55 7.39
CA GLU A 88 -4.68 8.97 7.48
C GLU A 88 -5.06 9.58 8.84
N LYS A 89 -6.16 9.10 9.43
CA LYS A 89 -6.75 9.65 10.66
C LYS A 89 -5.92 9.39 11.92
N TYR A 90 -4.77 8.72 11.80
CA TYR A 90 -3.98 8.24 12.93
C TYR A 90 -2.51 8.62 12.80
N ASP A 91 -1.93 9.13 13.89
CA ASP A 91 -0.50 9.51 13.93
C ASP A 91 0.43 8.31 13.77
N TYR A 92 0.08 7.19 14.41
CA TYR A 92 0.84 5.95 14.40
C TYR A 92 -0.04 4.80 13.92
N VAL A 93 0.48 4.04 12.97
CA VAL A 93 -0.25 2.95 12.32
C VAL A 93 0.66 1.75 12.13
N LEU A 94 0.10 0.55 12.25
CA LEU A 94 0.72 -0.65 11.69
C LEU A 94 0.29 -0.73 10.23
N LEU A 95 1.24 -0.49 9.33
CA LEU A 95 1.03 -0.51 7.88
C LEU A 95 1.58 -1.80 7.28
N TYR A 96 1.01 -2.16 6.13
CA TYR A 96 1.34 -3.36 5.39
C TYR A 96 1.56 -2.99 3.93
N LEU A 97 2.76 -3.21 3.41
CA LEU A 97 3.15 -2.88 2.04
C LEU A 97 3.57 -4.14 1.28
N SER A 98 3.38 -4.11 -0.03
CA SER A 98 4.05 -5.02 -0.96
C SER A 98 4.90 -4.23 -1.92
N LYS A 99 5.96 -4.87 -2.41
CA LYS A 99 6.83 -4.32 -3.44
C LYS A 99 6.24 -4.62 -4.81
N SER A 100 6.34 -3.71 -5.77
CA SER A 100 5.95 -3.96 -7.16
C SER A 100 6.80 -5.09 -7.77
N ASP A 101 6.29 -5.74 -8.80
CA ASP A 101 7.02 -6.82 -9.50
C ASP A 101 8.34 -6.31 -10.10
N SER A 102 8.35 -5.07 -10.59
CA SER A 102 9.56 -4.38 -11.05
C SER A 102 10.54 -4.03 -9.93
N GLY A 103 10.10 -4.07 -8.68
CA GLY A 103 10.89 -3.66 -7.52
C GLY A 103 11.01 -2.15 -7.29
N ASN A 104 10.43 -1.32 -8.18
CA ASN A 104 10.68 0.13 -8.21
C ASN A 104 9.85 0.92 -7.19
N TYR A 105 8.73 0.38 -6.72
CA TYR A 105 7.89 1.09 -5.75
C TYR A 105 7.20 0.12 -4.79
N TYR A 106 6.72 0.66 -3.68
CA TYR A 106 5.87 -0.04 -2.74
C TYR A 106 4.43 0.40 -2.92
N PHE A 107 3.49 -0.49 -2.63
CA PHE A 107 2.08 -0.17 -2.57
C PHE A 107 1.46 -0.69 -1.28
N HIS A 108 0.49 0.05 -0.77
CA HIS A 108 -0.27 -0.32 0.40
C HIS A 108 -1.17 -1.53 0.12
N GLN A 109 -1.21 -2.46 1.06
CA GLN A 109 -2.20 -3.52 1.05
C GLN A 109 -3.58 -2.92 1.34
N LYS A 110 -4.36 -2.66 0.28
CA LYS A 110 -5.66 -1.96 0.34
C LYS A 110 -6.49 -2.39 1.54
N TYR A 111 -6.98 -1.40 2.30
CA TYR A 111 -7.78 -1.55 3.53
C TYR A 111 -7.12 -2.31 4.69
N SER A 112 -5.82 -2.60 4.61
CA SER A 112 -5.10 -3.30 5.67
C SER A 112 -4.23 -2.31 6.44
N PHE A 113 -4.64 -1.99 7.65
CA PHE A 113 -3.86 -1.28 8.65
C PHE A 113 -4.43 -1.56 10.04
N ASP A 114 -3.70 -1.16 11.08
CA ASP A 114 -4.23 -1.12 12.45
C ASP A 114 -3.81 0.21 13.12
N PRO A 115 -4.75 0.99 13.68
CA PRO A 115 -4.44 2.16 14.49
C PRO A 115 -3.61 1.80 15.72
N LEU A 116 -2.62 2.64 16.05
CA LEU A 116 -1.76 2.43 17.22
C LEU A 116 -1.77 3.63 18.17
N LYS A 117 -1.62 3.33 19.46
CA LYS A 117 -1.33 4.30 20.51
C LYS A 117 0.10 4.09 21.02
N LYS A 118 0.86 5.17 21.12
CA LYS A 118 2.19 5.17 21.75
C LYS A 118 2.03 5.22 23.27
N LYS A 119 2.65 4.30 23.98
CA LYS A 119 2.71 4.25 25.44
C LYS A 119 3.82 5.16 25.97
N LYS A 120 3.74 5.52 27.26
CA LYS A 120 4.76 6.33 27.96
C LYS A 120 6.17 5.73 27.86
N ASN A 121 6.29 4.40 27.88
CA ASN A 121 7.55 3.68 27.73
C ASN A 121 8.05 3.56 26.27
N GLY A 122 7.45 4.29 25.32
CA GLY A 122 7.81 4.27 23.91
C GLY A 122 7.28 3.09 23.09
N SER A 123 6.66 2.09 23.71
CA SER A 123 6.06 0.96 22.99
C SER A 123 4.73 1.32 22.32
N TYR A 124 4.30 0.51 21.35
CA TYR A 124 3.05 0.72 20.60
C TYR A 124 2.07 -0.42 20.85
N VAL A 125 0.79 -0.07 20.99
CA VAL A 125 -0.31 -1.03 21.08
C VAL A 125 -1.46 -0.62 20.20
N GLY A 126 -2.18 -1.60 19.66
CA GLY A 126 -3.44 -1.35 18.98
C GLY A 126 -4.61 -1.20 19.93
N GLU A 127 -5.79 -1.12 19.35
CA GLU A 127 -7.05 -1.07 20.07
C GLU A 127 -7.17 -2.20 21.10
N LYS A 128 -7.78 -1.90 22.25
CA LYS A 128 -7.93 -2.83 23.39
C LYS A 128 -6.59 -3.40 23.89
N GLY A 129 -5.48 -2.68 23.68
CA GLY A 129 -4.16 -3.06 24.17
C GLY A 129 -3.50 -4.21 23.40
N LYS A 130 -4.01 -4.58 22.22
CA LYS A 130 -3.44 -5.66 21.39
C LYS A 130 -1.98 -5.36 21.03
N SER A 131 -1.11 -6.35 21.17
CA SER A 131 0.30 -6.22 20.76
C SER A 131 0.45 -6.23 19.25
N LEU A 132 1.54 -5.63 18.74
CA LEU A 132 1.86 -5.62 17.30
C LEU A 132 1.89 -7.04 16.71
N ARG A 133 2.48 -8.00 17.43
CA ARG A 133 2.51 -9.42 17.03
C ARG A 133 1.10 -10.00 16.90
N ARG A 134 0.20 -9.69 17.84
CA ARG A 134 -1.19 -10.17 17.79
C ARG A 134 -1.94 -9.58 16.60
N LEU A 135 -1.80 -8.28 16.34
CA LEU A 135 -2.42 -7.61 15.19
C LEU A 135 -1.92 -8.21 13.87
N PHE A 136 -0.61 -8.31 13.70
CA PHE A 136 0.00 -8.91 12.52
C PHE A 136 -0.48 -10.35 12.32
N ASN A 137 -0.49 -11.19 13.37
CA ASN A 137 -0.94 -12.59 13.25
C ASN A 137 -2.41 -12.70 12.87
N ILE A 138 -3.28 -11.81 13.35
CA ILE A 138 -4.68 -11.76 12.93
C ILE A 138 -4.76 -11.49 11.42
N LYS A 139 -4.07 -10.44 10.92
CA LYS A 139 -4.09 -10.11 9.49
C LYS A 139 -3.45 -11.21 8.63
N LYS A 140 -2.32 -11.79 9.10
CA LYS A 140 -1.64 -12.92 8.48
C LYS A 140 -2.59 -14.09 8.25
N ASN A 141 -3.32 -14.49 9.29
CA ASN A 141 -4.18 -15.68 9.26
C ASN A 141 -5.57 -15.42 8.65
N THR A 142 -5.92 -14.17 8.36
CA THR A 142 -7.22 -13.79 7.78
C THR A 142 -7.02 -13.17 6.39
N VAL A 143 -6.80 -11.86 6.34
CA VAL A 143 -6.70 -11.06 5.11
C VAL A 143 -5.59 -11.57 4.20
N PHE A 144 -4.38 -11.78 4.72
CA PHE A 144 -3.23 -12.11 3.88
C PHE A 144 -3.22 -13.57 3.44
N LYS A 145 -3.73 -14.49 4.26
CA LYS A 145 -3.99 -15.87 3.85
C LYS A 145 -5.06 -15.95 2.76
N ALA A 146 -6.17 -15.23 2.91
CA ALA A 146 -7.23 -15.16 1.90
C ALA A 146 -6.74 -14.53 0.57
N ARG A 147 -5.75 -13.64 0.63
CA ARG A 147 -5.07 -13.06 -0.55
C ARG A 147 -3.95 -13.94 -1.12
N GLY A 148 -3.71 -15.14 -0.57
CA GLY A 148 -2.69 -16.07 -1.04
C GLY A 148 -1.24 -15.68 -0.69
N LEU A 149 -1.02 -14.67 0.15
CA LEU A 149 0.34 -14.24 0.55
C LEU A 149 1.01 -15.25 1.49
N PHE A 150 0.23 -16.03 2.23
CA PHE A 150 0.73 -17.06 3.13
C PHE A 150 0.05 -18.39 2.81
N ARG A 151 0.84 -19.46 2.73
CA ARG A 151 0.34 -20.82 2.52
C ARG A 151 -0.40 -21.33 3.75
N SER A 152 -1.33 -22.26 3.50
CA SER A 152 -2.18 -22.87 4.53
C SER A 152 -1.48 -23.90 5.37
#